data_AF-A0A3D2UVN0-F1
#
_entry.id   AF-A0A3D2UVN0-F1
#
_cell.length_a   1.000
_cell.length_b   1.000
_cell.length_c   1.000
_cell.angle_alpha   90.00
_cell.angle_beta   90.00
_cell.angle_gamma   90.00
#
_symmetry.space_group_name_H-M   'P 1'
#
loop_
_entity.id
_entity.type
_entity.pdbx_description
1 polymer ?
#
loop_
_entity_poly.entity_id
_entity_poly.type
_entity_poly.pdbx_seq_one_letter_code
_entity_poly.pdbx_strand_id
1 'polypeptide(L)'
;MSNLSLNCENLNSFLTEQEVNSLQGQVGLCHDQLEEGSGEGSDYLGWLHLPSRFSDSLAAEIESTASSIRDCCEAFIVVGIGGSYL
;
A
#
# COMPACT_ATOMS: atom_id res chain seq x y z
N MET A 1 -11.00 -1.68 -15.00
CA MET A 1 -9.95 -1.19 -15.92
C MET A 1 -8.70 -0.94 -15.08
N SER A 2 -7.52 -1.35 -15.55
CA SER A 2 -6.29 -1.06 -14.80
C SER A 2 -5.90 0.40 -14.99
N ASN A 3 -5.75 1.16 -13.90
CA ASN A 3 -5.27 2.55 -13.93
C ASN A 3 -3.74 2.64 -14.02
N LEU A 4 -3.05 1.50 -13.95
CA LEU A 4 -1.61 1.37 -13.98
C LEU A 4 -1.20 0.16 -14.84
N SER A 5 -0.12 0.27 -15.60
CA SER A 5 0.44 -0.81 -16.42
C SER A 5 1.94 -0.94 -16.19
N LEU A 6 2.44 -2.17 -16.13
CA LEU A 6 3.85 -2.49 -16.09
C LEU A 6 4.30 -2.99 -17.48
N ASN A 7 5.29 -2.35 -18.09
CA ASN A 7 5.93 -2.80 -19.33
C ASN A 7 7.33 -3.34 -19.00
N CYS A 8 7.58 -4.60 -19.35
CA CYS A 8 8.83 -5.31 -19.11
C CYS A 8 9.64 -5.62 -20.39
N GLU A 9 9.28 -5.08 -21.55
CA GLU A 9 9.89 -5.42 -22.85
C GLU A 9 11.42 -5.24 -22.86
N ASN A 10 11.92 -4.21 -22.17
CA ASN A 10 13.35 -3.94 -22.05
C ASN A 10 14.13 -4.96 -21.18
N LEU A 11 13.43 -5.87 -20.49
CA LEU A 11 14.03 -6.93 -19.69
C LEU A 11 14.23 -8.23 -20.48
N ASN A 12 13.62 -8.36 -21.67
CA ASN A 12 13.62 -9.61 -22.45
C ASN A 12 15.03 -10.07 -22.89
N SER A 13 16.01 -9.17 -22.92
CA SER A 13 17.41 -9.54 -23.19
C SER A 13 18.13 -10.14 -21.97
N PHE A 14 17.53 -10.04 -20.78
CA PHE A 14 18.12 -10.46 -19.51
C PHE A 14 17.32 -11.55 -18.81
N LEU A 15 16.01 -11.62 -19.05
CA LEU A 15 15.09 -12.56 -18.40
C LEU A 15 14.21 -13.24 -19.45
N THR A 16 14.04 -14.54 -19.31
CA THR A 16 13.11 -15.33 -20.11
C THR A 16 11.76 -15.45 -19.42
N GLU A 17 10.72 -15.68 -20.21
CA GLU A 17 9.36 -15.90 -19.68
C GLU A 17 9.31 -17.15 -18.79
N GLN A 18 10.05 -18.21 -19.13
CA GLN A 18 10.13 -19.44 -18.34
C GLN A 18 10.75 -19.20 -16.96
N GLU A 19 11.81 -18.38 -16.86
CA GLU A 19 12.43 -18.05 -15.58
C GLU A 19 11.44 -17.33 -14.67
N VAL A 20 10.70 -16.35 -15.19
CA VAL A 20 9.67 -15.64 -14.43
C VAL A 20 8.54 -16.58 -14.02
N ASN A 21 8.01 -17.38 -14.96
CA ASN A 21 6.91 -18.31 -14.70
C ASN A 21 7.29 -19.40 -13.68
N SER A 22 8.57 -19.77 -13.60
CA SER A 22 9.05 -20.73 -12.61
C SER A 22 8.89 -20.25 -11.15
N LEU A 23 8.78 -18.93 -10.93
CA LEU A 23 8.57 -18.33 -9.61
C LEU A 23 7.11 -18.37 -9.14
N GLN A 24 6.16 -18.72 -10.02
CA GLN A 24 4.72 -18.63 -9.73
C GLN A 24 4.31 -19.41 -8.47
N GLY A 25 4.93 -20.57 -8.21
CA GLY A 25 4.67 -21.33 -6.99
C GLY A 25 5.04 -20.57 -5.71
N GLN A 26 6.20 -19.90 -5.71
CA GLN A 26 6.63 -19.07 -4.57
C GLN A 26 5.76 -17.83 -4.43
N VAL A 27 5.39 -17.19 -5.54
CA VAL A 27 4.48 -16.03 -5.54
C VAL A 27 3.13 -16.40 -4.92
N GLY A 28 2.57 -17.56 -5.27
CA GLY A 28 1.33 -18.06 -4.68
C GLY A 28 1.45 -18.25 -3.16
N LEU A 29 2.51 -18.92 -2.70
CA LEU A 29 2.74 -19.09 -1.26
C LEU A 29 2.88 -17.76 -0.52
N CYS A 30 3.62 -16.79 -1.08
CA CYS A 30 3.74 -15.46 -0.47
C CYS A 30 2.41 -14.72 -0.44
N HIS A 31 1.57 -14.85 -1.48
CA HIS A 31 0.24 -14.27 -1.51
C HIS A 31 -0.65 -14.84 -0.40
N ASP A 32 -0.70 -16.17 -0.28
CA ASP A 32 -1.50 -16.85 0.75
C ASP A 32 -1.02 -16.45 2.16
N GLN A 33 0.29 -16.37 2.39
CA GLN A 33 0.85 -15.93 3.67
C GLN A 33 0.46 -14.50 4.07
N LEU A 34 0.35 -13.58 3.09
CA LEU A 34 -0.09 -12.21 3.34
C LEU A 34 -1.57 -12.15 3.68
N GLU A 35 -2.42 -12.83 2.91
CA GLU A 35 -3.88 -12.85 3.12
C GLU A 35 -4.26 -13.59 4.42
N GLU A 36 -3.57 -14.68 4.75
CA GLU A 36 -3.81 -15.47 5.96
C GLU A 36 -3.10 -14.92 7.21
N GLY A 37 -2.13 -14.02 7.05
CA GLY A 37 -1.32 -13.50 8.15
C GLY A 37 -0.46 -14.55 8.84
N SER A 38 0.06 -15.53 8.08
CA SER A 38 0.84 -16.66 8.61
C SER A 38 2.36 -16.51 8.43
N GLY A 39 2.81 -15.49 7.68
CA GLY A 39 4.23 -15.16 7.49
C GLY A 39 4.87 -14.42 8.67
N GLU A 40 6.21 -14.33 8.66
CA GLU A 40 6.92 -13.52 9.65
C GLU A 40 6.52 -12.04 9.56
N GLY A 41 6.29 -11.41 10.73
CA GLY A 41 5.86 -10.01 10.80
C GLY A 41 4.38 -9.78 10.47
N SER A 42 3.55 -10.83 10.49
CA SER A 42 2.12 -10.73 10.18
C SER A 42 1.32 -9.78 11.09
N ASP A 43 1.86 -9.46 12.28
CA ASP A 43 1.31 -8.43 13.17
C ASP A 43 1.20 -7.03 12.50
N TYR A 44 1.93 -6.78 11.41
CA TYR A 44 2.04 -5.47 10.75
C TYR A 44 1.34 -5.38 9.38
N LEU A 45 0.36 -6.25 9.10
CA LEU A 45 -0.36 -6.31 7.81
C LEU A 45 -1.59 -5.39 7.72
N GLY A 46 -1.74 -4.43 8.64
CA GLY A 46 -2.89 -3.51 8.66
C GLY A 46 -3.09 -2.72 7.35
N TRP A 47 -2.03 -2.53 6.56
CA TRP A 47 -2.06 -1.85 5.27
C TRP A 47 -2.74 -2.67 4.15
N LEU A 48 -2.74 -4.00 4.22
CA LEU A 48 -3.13 -4.89 3.12
C LEU A 48 -4.59 -4.67 2.68
N HIS A 49 -5.48 -4.52 3.65
CA HIS A 49 -6.90 -4.26 3.40
C HIS A 49 -7.34 -2.86 3.84
N LEU A 50 -6.40 -1.97 4.17
CA LEU A 50 -6.74 -0.61 4.58
C LEU A 50 -7.60 0.11 3.54
N PRO A 51 -7.30 0.08 2.22
CA PRO A 51 -8.13 0.79 1.25
C PRO A 51 -9.57 0.25 1.13
N SER A 52 -9.76 -1.07 1.27
CA SER A 52 -11.08 -1.70 1.14
C SER A 52 -11.88 -1.70 2.45
N ARG A 53 -11.22 -1.53 3.59
CA ARG A 53 -11.82 -1.50 4.93
C ARG A 53 -11.74 -0.12 5.60
N PHE A 54 -11.32 0.90 4.88
CA PHE A 54 -11.23 2.26 5.41
C PHE A 54 -12.62 2.72 5.87
N SER A 55 -12.70 3.29 7.07
CA SER A 55 -13.98 3.71 7.64
C SER A 55 -14.40 5.07 7.10
N ASP A 56 -15.61 5.14 6.52
CA ASP A 56 -16.24 6.40 6.12
C ASP A 56 -16.40 7.37 7.31
N SER A 57 -16.64 6.84 8.52
CA SER A 57 -16.74 7.67 9.72
C SER A 57 -15.41 8.31 10.09
N LEU A 58 -14.31 7.57 9.93
CA LEU A 58 -12.96 8.08 10.16
C LEU A 58 -12.57 9.10 9.09
N ALA A 59 -12.95 8.85 7.83
CA ALA A 59 -12.77 9.81 6.74
C ALA A 59 -13.43 11.15 7.08
N ALA A 60 -14.71 11.12 7.49
CA ALA A 60 -15.47 12.31 7.85
C ALA A 60 -14.86 13.04 9.07
N GLU A 61 -14.34 12.31 10.06
CA GLU A 61 -13.67 12.90 11.22
C GLU A 61 -12.36 13.62 10.83
N ILE A 62 -11.55 13.00 9.97
CA ILE A 62 -10.33 13.61 9.41
C ILE A 62 -10.67 14.89 8.65
N GLU A 63 -11.67 14.84 7.77
CA GLU A 63 -12.11 16.00 6.98
C GLU A 63 -12.62 17.15 7.85
N SER A 64 -13.43 16.84 8.87
CA SER A 64 -13.96 17.81 9.84
C SER A 64 -12.84 18.50 10.62
N THR A 65 -11.88 17.71 11.10
CA THR A 65 -10.70 18.23 11.83
C THR A 65 -9.85 19.10 10.91
N ALA A 66 -9.61 18.66 9.67
CA ALA A 66 -8.87 19.43 8.69
C ALA A 66 -9.58 20.75 8.34
N SER A 67 -10.92 20.78 8.28
CA SER A 67 -11.68 22.02 8.08
C SER A 67 -11.49 22.98 9.25
N SER A 68 -11.65 22.48 10.47
CA SER A 68 -11.51 23.29 11.69
C SER A 68 -10.12 23.94 11.79
N ILE A 69 -9.07 23.21 11.40
CA ILE A 69 -7.70 23.73 11.37
C ILE A 69 -7.56 24.84 10.31
N ARG A 70 -8.06 24.63 9.09
CA ARG A 70 -7.98 25.63 8.01
C ARG A 70 -8.70 26.94 8.35
N ASP A 71 -9.80 26.86 9.10
CA ASP A 71 -10.59 28.04 9.48
C ASP A 71 -9.87 28.94 10.50
N CYS A 72 -8.89 28.41 11.25
CA CYS A 72 -8.21 29.14 12.31
C CYS A 72 -6.68 29.26 12.15
N CYS A 73 -6.09 28.62 11.13
CA CYS A 73 -4.64 28.58 10.93
C CYS A 73 -4.24 29.01 9.51
N GLU A 74 -3.26 29.92 9.39
CA GLU A 74 -2.65 30.29 8.09
C GLU A 74 -1.65 29.25 7.60
N ALA A 75 -1.08 28.44 8.51
CA ALA A 75 -0.13 27.38 8.19
C ALA A 75 -0.36 26.18 9.12
N PHE A 76 -0.13 24.97 8.59
CA PHE A 76 -0.14 23.72 9.34
C PHE A 76 1.25 23.09 9.32
N ILE A 77 1.85 22.88 10.49
CA ILE A 77 3.21 22.35 10.63
C ILE A 77 3.12 20.88 11.03
N VAL A 78 3.53 19.99 10.12
CA VAL A 78 3.69 18.56 10.43
C VAL A 78 5.06 18.35 11.05
N VAL A 79 5.11 17.85 12.28
CA VAL A 79 6.35 17.45 12.96
C VAL A 79 6.41 15.93 12.99
N GLY A 80 7.19 15.35 12.09
CA GLY A 80 7.34 13.91 11.93
C GLY A 80 8.65 13.55 11.24
N ILE A 81 9.08 12.29 11.38
CA ILE A 81 10.26 11.73 10.72
C ILE A 81 9.96 10.31 10.22
N GLY A 82 10.76 9.81 9.27
CA GLY A 82 10.56 8.48 8.69
C GLY A 82 9.25 8.38 7.89
N GLY A 83 8.49 7.30 8.10
CA GLY A 83 7.19 7.10 7.45
C GLY A 83 6.07 8.02 7.95
N SER A 84 6.31 8.82 9.00
CA SER A 84 5.41 9.90 9.41
C SER A 84 5.70 11.23 8.70
N TYR A 85 6.57 11.22 7.68
CA TYR A 85 6.95 12.39 6.89
C TYR A 85 6.97 12.14 5.37
N LEU A 86 7.62 11.05 4.94
CA LEU A 86 7.62 10.60 3.53
C LEU A 86 6.29 9.94 3.18
#